data_AF-F7JNI3-F1
#
_entry.id   AF-F7JNI3-F1
#
_cell.length_a   1.000
_cell.length_b   1.000
_cell.length_c   1.000
_cell.angle_alpha   90.00
_cell.angle_beta   90.00
_cell.angle_gamma   90.00
#
_symmetry.space_group_name_H-M   'P 1'
#
loop_
_entity.id
_entity.type
_entity.pdbx_description
1 polymer ?
#
loop_
_entity_poly.entity_id
_entity_poly.type
_entity_poly.pdbx_seq_one_letter_code
_entity_poly.pdbx_strand_id
1 'polypeptide(L)'
;MYKKIDLTKLNIEDNYLPESFNGCRILHVSDLHNCDFGDRQEKLIQLSRQQKPDYIFMTGDMIDQYHAGMKQACLYIRGLIKIAPVFYVTGNHEWEIQEEVRRAFFLF
;
A
#
# COMPACT_ATOMS: atom_id res chain seq x y z
N MET A 1 -7.74 7.85 18.34
CA MET A 1 -6.50 7.15 18.74
C MET A 1 -5.56 7.21 17.53
N TYR A 2 -4.41 7.88 17.59
CA TYR A 2 -3.52 7.97 16.42
C TYR A 2 -2.86 6.61 16.19
N LYS A 3 -3.11 5.95 15.06
CA LYS A 3 -2.36 4.74 14.69
C LYS A 3 -0.90 5.13 14.41
N LYS A 4 0.03 4.31 14.88
CA LYS A 4 1.46 4.46 14.64
C LYS A 4 1.81 3.81 13.30
N ILE A 5 2.61 4.49 12.48
CA ILE A 5 3.23 3.85 11.32
C ILE A 5 4.42 3.05 11.82
N ASP A 6 4.46 1.76 11.50
CA ASP A 6 5.65 0.94 11.71
C ASP A 6 6.36 0.69 10.38
N LEU A 7 7.69 0.69 10.39
CA LEU A 7 8.51 0.45 9.21
C LEU A 7 9.55 -0.60 9.54
N THR A 8 9.36 -1.80 8.99
CA THR A 8 10.34 -2.87 9.06
C THR A 8 11.13 -2.95 7.75
N LYS A 9 12.44 -3.18 7.85
CA LYS A 9 13.30 -3.42 6.69
C LYS A 9 13.86 -4.83 6.77
N LEU A 10 13.64 -5.59 5.70
CA LEU A 10 14.16 -6.95 5.54
C LEU A 10 15.10 -6.96 4.35
N ASN A 11 16.30 -7.52 4.52
CA ASN A 11 17.21 -7.82 3.43
C ASN A 11 17.06 -9.30 3.12
N ILE A 12 16.70 -9.61 1.87
CA ILE A 12 16.51 -10.98 1.39
C ILE A 12 17.65 -11.27 0.42
N GLU A 13 18.38 -12.35 0.69
CA GLU A 13 19.42 -12.88 -0.18
C GLU A 13 18.99 -14.28 -0.63
N ASP A 14 18.91 -14.48 -1.94
CA ASP A 14 18.49 -15.76 -2.52
C ASP A 14 19.29 -16.01 -3.81
N ASN A 15 20.06 -17.11 -3.82
CA ASN A 15 20.91 -17.50 -4.95
C ASN A 15 20.12 -17.97 -6.17
N TYR A 16 18.81 -18.21 -6.04
CA TYR A 16 17.92 -18.55 -7.15
C TYR A 16 17.31 -17.29 -7.80
N LEU A 17 17.46 -16.11 -7.20
CA LEU A 17 17.01 -14.87 -7.82
C LEU A 17 17.98 -14.44 -8.94
N PRO A 18 17.46 -13.95 -10.09
CA PRO A 18 18.30 -13.40 -11.13
C PRO A 18 19.11 -12.19 -10.65
N GLU A 19 20.30 -12.00 -11.20
CA GLU A 19 21.20 -10.88 -10.85
C GLU A 19 20.53 -9.50 -11.04
N SER A 20 19.55 -9.39 -11.94
CA SER A 20 18.76 -8.18 -12.15
C SER A 20 17.94 -7.74 -10.94
N PHE A 21 17.75 -8.61 -9.93
CA PHE A 21 17.09 -8.27 -8.67
C PHE A 21 18.06 -7.71 -7.63
N ASN A 22 19.36 -7.65 -7.89
CA ASN A 22 20.33 -7.08 -6.97
C ASN A 22 20.04 -5.60 -6.71
N GLY A 23 19.77 -5.29 -5.44
CA GLY A 23 19.41 -3.94 -5.01
C GLY A 23 17.95 -3.54 -5.28
N CYS A 24 17.13 -4.46 -5.80
CA CYS A 24 15.70 -4.27 -5.97
C CYS A 24 15.02 -3.98 -4.62
N ARG A 25 14.18 -2.96 -4.59
CA ARG A 25 13.46 -2.52 -3.40
C ARG A 25 11.98 -2.73 -3.57
N ILE A 26 11.42 -3.55 -2.71
CA ILE A 26 9.99 -3.79 -2.64
C ILE A 26 9.44 -3.08 -1.41
N LEU A 27 8.48 -2.19 -1.63
CA LEU A 27 7.66 -1.65 -0.54
C LEU A 27 6.39 -2.49 -0.42
N HIS A 28 6.24 -3.13 0.73
CA HIS A 28 5.02 -3.86 1.09
C HIS A 28 4.20 -3.04 2.07
N VAL A 29 2.91 -2.88 1.79
CA VAL A 29 1.96 -2.18 2.66
C VAL A 29 0.79 -3.10 2.98
N SER A 30 0.46 -3.22 4.25
CA SER A 30 -0.75 -3.90 4.73
C SER A 30 -1.43 -3.07 5.82
N ASP A 31 -2.67 -3.41 6.14
CA ASP A 31 -3.35 -2.96 7.36
C ASP A 31 -3.49 -1.44 7.52
N LEU A 32 -3.76 -0.73 6.42
CA LEU A 32 -3.99 0.71 6.49
C LEU A 32 -5.27 1.03 7.28
N HIS A 33 -6.32 0.19 7.18
CA HIS A 33 -7.59 0.31 7.92
C HIS A 33 -8.12 1.76 7.95
N ASN A 34 -8.17 2.42 6.79
CA ASN A 34 -8.64 3.81 6.63
C ASN A 34 -8.01 4.87 7.56
N CYS A 35 -6.82 4.61 8.10
CA CYS A 35 -6.21 5.53 9.06
C CYS A 35 -5.66 6.78 8.37
N ASP A 36 -5.84 7.93 9.02
CA ASP A 36 -5.33 9.21 8.53
C ASP A 36 -3.91 9.43 9.05
N PHE A 37 -2.96 9.57 8.11
CA PHE A 37 -1.57 9.87 8.39
C PHE A 37 -1.20 11.29 7.94
N GLY A 38 -2.07 12.26 8.20
CA GLY A 38 -1.89 13.67 7.82
C GLY A 38 -2.67 14.03 6.57
N ASP A 39 -2.70 15.32 6.23
CA ASP A 39 -3.55 15.81 5.14
C ASP A 39 -3.29 15.03 3.84
N ARG A 40 -4.36 14.41 3.33
CA ARG A 40 -4.34 13.56 2.12
C ARG A 40 -3.25 12.49 2.12
N GLN A 41 -2.94 11.89 3.27
CA GLN A 41 -1.96 10.81 3.43
C GLN A 41 -0.51 11.22 3.18
N GLU A 42 -0.20 12.53 3.18
CA GLU A 42 1.10 13.03 2.76
C GLU A 42 2.26 12.41 3.55
N LYS A 43 2.14 12.25 4.87
CA LYS A 43 3.22 11.68 5.68
C LYS A 43 3.57 10.27 5.24
N LEU A 44 2.56 9.45 4.98
CA LEU A 44 2.75 8.06 4.56
C LEU A 44 3.28 8.01 3.13
N ILE A 45 2.77 8.84 2.21
CA ILE A 45 3.28 8.96 0.84
C ILE A 45 4.76 9.36 0.83
N GLN A 46 5.15 10.34 1.65
CA GLN A 46 6.55 10.77 1.74
C GLN A 46 7.44 9.69 2.33
N LEU A 47 6.99 8.98 3.37
CA LEU A 47 7.72 7.85 3.93
C LEU A 47 7.95 6.76 2.88
N SER A 48 6.92 6.42 2.11
CA SER A 48 6.97 5.45 1.01
C SER A 48 7.94 5.90 -0.08
N ARG A 49 7.90 7.18 -0.48
CA ARG A 49 8.84 7.75 -1.46
C ARG A 49 10.29 7.67 -0.98
N GLN A 50 10.55 7.94 0.29
CA GLN A 50 11.89 7.89 0.88
C GLN A 50 12.51 6.48 0.85
N GLN A 51 11.70 5.42 0.77
CA GLN A 51 12.23 4.06 0.64
C GLN A 51 12.78 3.77 -0.76
N LYS A 52 12.43 4.60 -1.76
CA LYS A 52 12.82 4.45 -3.17
C LYS A 52 12.45 3.05 -3.72
N PRO A 53 11.18 2.64 -3.65
CA PRO A 53 10.78 1.33 -4.14
C PRO A 53 10.84 1.25 -5.66
N ASP A 54 11.24 0.09 -6.18
CA ASP A 54 11.07 -0.29 -7.58
C ASP A 54 9.66 -0.86 -7.82
N TYR A 55 9.08 -1.49 -6.79
CA TYR A 55 7.73 -2.04 -6.81
C TYR A 55 7.02 -1.83 -5.48
N ILE A 56 5.70 -1.64 -5.55
CA ILE A 56 4.84 -1.47 -4.38
C ILE A 56 3.78 -2.57 -4.40
N PHE A 57 3.67 -3.33 -3.32
CA PHE A 57 2.62 -4.35 -3.15
C PHE A 57 1.73 -4.01 -1.97
N MET A 58 0.42 -4.02 -2.20
CA MET A 58 -0.62 -3.82 -1.19
C MET A 58 -1.44 -5.10 -1.08
N THR A 59 -1.34 -5.80 0.05
CA THR A 59 -1.86 -7.17 0.17
C THR A 59 -3.08 -7.28 1.08
N GLY A 60 -4.06 -6.40 0.87
CA GLY A 60 -5.34 -6.44 1.59
C GLY A 60 -5.37 -5.63 2.88
N ASP A 61 -6.56 -5.62 3.50
CA ASP A 61 -6.90 -4.90 4.74
C ASP A 61 -6.57 -3.40 4.68
N MET A 62 -6.75 -2.83 3.50
CA MET A 62 -6.61 -1.40 3.24
C MET A 62 -7.88 -0.66 3.67
N ILE A 63 -9.04 -1.32 3.55
CA ILE A 63 -10.37 -0.77 3.84
C ILE A 63 -11.04 -1.63 4.91
N ASP A 64 -11.48 -0.98 5.98
CA ASP A 64 -12.30 -1.60 6.98
C ASP A 64 -13.79 -1.33 6.68
N GLN A 65 -14.58 -2.40 6.53
CA GLN A 65 -16.03 -2.36 6.32
C GLN A 65 -16.80 -1.60 7.42
N TYR A 66 -16.23 -1.49 8.62
CA TYR A 66 -16.86 -0.81 9.76
C TYR A 66 -16.63 0.70 9.77
N HIS A 67 -15.68 1.20 8.98
CA HIS A 67 -15.33 2.62 8.93
C HIS A 67 -15.71 3.23 7.57
N ALA A 68 -16.74 4.07 7.59
CA ALA A 68 -17.33 4.68 6.40
C ALA A 68 -16.32 5.49 5.57
N GLY A 69 -15.76 4.88 4.53
CA GLY A 69 -15.19 5.57 3.38
C GLY A 69 -13.84 5.05 2.87
N MET A 70 -13.75 4.90 1.56
CA MET A 70 -12.52 4.46 0.84
C MET A 70 -11.58 5.62 0.50
N LYS A 71 -11.96 6.85 0.88
CA LYS A 71 -11.28 8.09 0.45
C LYS A 71 -9.80 8.08 0.81
N GLN A 72 -9.47 7.64 2.03
CA GLN A 72 -8.10 7.65 2.53
C GLN A 72 -7.22 6.64 1.80
N ALA A 73 -7.71 5.42 1.60
CA ALA A 73 -7.03 4.41 0.80
C ALA A 73 -6.85 4.89 -0.66
N CYS A 74 -7.88 5.46 -1.29
CA CYS A 74 -7.78 6.01 -2.65
C CYS A 74 -6.76 7.16 -2.75
N LEU A 75 -6.72 8.07 -1.78
CA LEU A 75 -5.73 9.16 -1.75
C LEU A 75 -4.31 8.62 -1.64
N TYR A 76 -4.11 7.60 -0.80
CA TYR A 76 -2.82 6.96 -0.66
C TYR A 76 -2.38 6.27 -1.96
N ILE A 77 -3.25 5.46 -2.57
CA ILE A 77 -2.98 4.76 -3.84
C ILE A 77 -2.64 5.76 -4.94
N ARG A 78 -3.40 6.86 -5.07
CA ARG A 78 -3.10 7.94 -6.03
C ARG A 78 -1.73 8.59 -5.81
N GLY A 79 -1.23 8.58 -4.57
CA GLY A 79 0.13 9.00 -4.25
C GLY A 79 1.18 7.96 -4.67
N LEU A 80 0.92 6.68 -4.38
CA LEU A 80 1.83 5.58 -4.64
C LEU A 80 2.06 5.31 -6.13
N ILE A 81 1.01 5.40 -6.96
CA ILE A 81 1.14 5.20 -8.42
C ILE A 81 2.09 6.22 -9.08
N LYS A 82 2.40 7.32 -8.40
CA LYS A 82 3.38 8.33 -8.85
C LYS A 82 4.81 8.03 -8.40
N ILE A 83 5.00 7.01 -7.57
CA ILE A 83 6.30 6.62 -7.00
C ILE A 83 6.87 5.43 -7.79
N ALA A 84 6.08 4.37 -7.94
CA ALA A 84 6.48 3.13 -8.61
C ALA A 84 5.23 2.33 -9.03
N PRO A 85 5.35 1.28 -9.87
CA PRO A 85 4.25 0.36 -10.15
C PRO A 85 3.64 -0.22 -8.88
N VAL A 86 2.31 -0.17 -8.79
CA VAL A 86 1.53 -0.61 -7.62
C VAL A 86 0.73 -1.85 -7.97
N PHE A 87 0.89 -2.90 -7.17
CA PHE A 87 0.14 -4.14 -7.26
C PHE A 87 -0.76 -4.27 -6.03
N TYR A 88 -2.03 -4.61 -6.26
CA TYR A 88 -3.02 -4.74 -5.21
C TYR A 88 -3.70 -6.10 -5.28
N VAL A 89 -3.87 -6.74 -4.12
CA VAL A 89 -4.73 -7.91 -3.94
C VAL A 89 -5.68 -7.63 -2.78
N THR A 90 -6.91 -8.15 -2.87
CA THR A 90 -7.94 -7.99 -1.83
C THR A 90 -7.66 -8.88 -0.64
N GLY A 91 -7.80 -8.35 0.57
CA GLY A 91 -7.78 -9.11 1.82
C GLY A 91 -9.14 -9.73 2.13
N ASN A 92 -9.24 -10.38 3.29
CA ASN A 92 -10.48 -11.00 3.75
C ASN A 92 -11.55 -9.96 4.12
N HIS A 93 -11.14 -8.78 4.60
CA HIS A 93 -12.08 -7.70 4.94
C HIS A 93 -12.72 -7.06 3.70
N GLU A 94 -12.05 -7.11 2.55
CA GLU A 94 -12.59 -6.58 1.28
C GLU A 94 -13.44 -7.59 0.51
N TRP A 95 -13.57 -8.83 0.98
CA TRP A 95 -14.31 -9.89 0.27
C TRP A 95 -15.80 -9.56 0.11
N GLU A 96 -16.42 -8.94 1.11
CA GLU A 96 -17.84 -8.59 1.09
C GLU A 96 -18.14 -7.32 0.26
N ILE A 97 -17.14 -6.50 -0.03
CA ILE A 97 -17.24 -5.21 -0.77
C ILE A 97 -16.36 -5.19 -2.02
N GLN A 98 -16.08 -6.37 -2.57
CA GLN A 98 -15.07 -6.56 -3.61
C GLN A 98 -15.37 -5.75 -4.88
N GLU A 99 -16.65 -5.57 -5.22
CA GLU A 99 -17.05 -4.82 -6.41
C GLU A 99 -16.84 -3.31 -6.24
N GLU A 100 -17.16 -2.74 -5.07
CA GLU A 100 -16.86 -1.33 -4.79
C GLU A 100 -15.35 -1.09 -4.73
N VAL A 101 -14.58 -1.98 -4.10
CA VAL A 101 -13.11 -1.95 -4.08
C VAL A 101 -12.54 -1.99 -5.48
N ARG A 102 -13.04 -2.90 -6.32
CA ARG A 102 -12.60 -3.01 -7.71
C ARG A 102 -12.90 -1.73 -8.50
N ARG A 103 -14.10 -1.15 -8.34
CA ARG A 103 -14.43 0.12 -8.99
C ARG A 103 -13.54 1.25 -8.49
N ALA A 104 -13.32 1.37 -7.18
CA ALA A 104 -12.56 2.49 -6.65
C ALA A 104 -11.07 2.43 -7.01
N PHE A 105 -10.45 1.25 -6.97
CA PHE A 105 -8.99 1.13 -7.11
C PHE A 105 -8.52 0.91 -8.55
N PHE A 106 -9.35 0.33 -9.43
CA PHE A 106 -8.96 0.04 -10.81
C PHE A 106 -9.44 1.11 -11.83
N LEU A 107 -9.99 2.23 -11.35
CA LEU A 107 -10.38 3.38 -12.19
C LEU A 107 -9.31 4.50 -12.23
N PHE A 108 -8.12 4.27 -11.68
CA PHE A 108 -6.97 5.20 -11.71
C PHE A 108 -5.85 4.66 -12.58
#